data_AF-A0A6N9JS72-F1
#
_entry.id   AF-A0A6N9JS72-F1
#
_cell.length_a   1.000
_cell.length_b   1.000
_cell.length_c   1.000
_cell.angle_alpha   90.00
_cell.angle_beta   90.00
_cell.angle_gamma   90.00
#
_symmetry.space_group_name_H-M   'P 1'
#
loop_
_entity.id
_entity.type
_entity.pdbx_description
1 polymer ?
#
loop_
_entity_poly.entity_id
_entity_poly.type
_entity_poly.pdbx_seq_one_letter_code
_entity_poly.pdbx_strand_id
1 'polypeptide(L)'
;MYSRQAVVNLVESWIGKNEADGSYKSIIDIYNSFTGAFPRGTKMAYEWEWCACTWSALAVALKYTAIMPIEISCYYLIERAKQMGVWEENDAHVPKLGEATLYDWQDNGVGDNTGTPRHVGTVTYVNQAAGYFVVTEGNYSDSVKKRTVSLNGRYIRGFITPKYDSDQAESKPVNTPGKSVSTVAHEVIAGQWGNGEARRKALSASGYDPDTIRKEVNRILNGSAATTAKPQPADQTISKTVKSTCYAREYDKKLAGSYVTTADLYCRNDAGKNKKALCCIPKGTTVHNYGYYNTSNGTRWLYITVTLDGVEYIGFSSISYLKAK
;
A
#
# COMPACT_ATOMS: atom_id res chain seq x y z
N MET A 1 -17.49 23.02 7.72
CA MET A 1 -16.59 22.79 6.57
C MET A 1 -16.05 21.38 6.65
N TYR A 2 -16.17 20.62 5.56
CA TYR A 2 -15.62 19.29 5.40
C TYR A 2 -14.18 19.37 4.87
N SER A 3 -13.20 18.97 5.68
CA SER A 3 -11.77 19.07 5.38
C SER A 3 -11.13 17.70 5.21
N ARG A 4 -10.48 17.49 4.05
CA ARG A 4 -9.61 16.33 3.80
C ARG A 4 -8.48 16.24 4.83
N GLN A 5 -7.86 17.37 5.16
CA GLN A 5 -6.74 17.42 6.11
C GLN A 5 -7.15 16.97 7.52
N ALA A 6 -8.36 17.32 7.97
CA ALA A 6 -8.86 16.89 9.27
C ALA A 6 -8.98 15.36 9.36
N VAL A 7 -9.44 14.71 8.29
CA VAL A 7 -9.51 13.24 8.18
C VAL A 7 -8.13 12.62 8.26
N VAL A 8 -7.17 13.14 7.48
CA VAL A 8 -5.77 12.66 7.49
C VAL A 8 -5.15 12.82 8.88
N ASN A 9 -5.22 14.01 9.47
CA ASN A 9 -4.62 14.26 10.79
C ASN A 9 -5.21 13.35 11.86
N LEU A 10 -6.54 13.15 11.86
CA LEU A 10 -7.21 12.33 12.84
C LEU A 10 -6.81 10.85 12.72
N VAL A 11 -6.85 10.28 11.52
CA VAL A 11 -6.49 8.86 11.34
C VAL A 11 -5.00 8.62 11.62
N GLU A 12 -4.13 9.57 11.30
CA GLU A 12 -2.70 9.46 11.63
C GLU A 12 -2.43 9.54 13.14
N SER A 13 -3.25 10.28 13.90
CA SER A 13 -3.14 10.32 15.36
C SER A 13 -3.44 8.98 16.04
N TRP A 14 -4.06 8.04 15.32
CA TRP A 14 -4.39 6.71 15.84
C TRP A 14 -3.30 5.67 15.58
N ILE A 15 -2.26 5.99 14.80
CA ILE A 15 -1.16 5.06 14.50
C ILE A 15 -0.54 4.53 15.80
N GLY A 16 -0.36 3.21 15.85
CA GLY A 16 0.17 2.50 17.01
C GLY A 16 -0.90 1.97 17.96
N LYS A 17 -2.15 2.42 17.87
CA LYS A 17 -3.26 1.77 18.59
C LYS A 17 -3.40 0.32 18.14
N ASN A 18 -3.57 -0.61 19.07
CA ASN A 18 -3.51 -2.04 18.79
C ASN A 18 -4.36 -2.88 19.76
N GLU A 19 -4.56 -4.15 19.43
CA GLU A 19 -5.31 -5.10 20.26
C GLU A 19 -4.53 -5.57 21.49
N ALA A 20 -3.19 -5.69 21.39
CA ALA A 20 -2.35 -6.24 22.45
C ALA A 20 -2.39 -5.41 23.75
N ASP A 21 -2.46 -4.08 23.65
CA ASP A 21 -2.64 -3.18 24.79
C ASP A 21 -4.08 -2.68 24.95
N GLY A 22 -5.01 -3.12 24.09
CA GLY A 22 -6.41 -2.74 24.13
C GLY A 22 -6.72 -1.30 23.68
N SER A 23 -5.73 -0.52 23.25
CA SER A 23 -5.91 0.89 22.88
C SER A 23 -6.81 1.11 21.65
N TYR A 24 -6.99 0.09 20.79
CA TYR A 24 -7.93 0.11 19.66
C TYR A 24 -9.39 0.32 20.09
N LYS A 25 -9.77 -0.09 21.32
CA LYS A 25 -11.15 0.04 21.83
C LYS A 25 -11.64 1.48 21.81
N SER A 26 -10.74 2.45 22.03
CA SER A 26 -11.06 3.88 21.93
C SER A 26 -11.58 4.30 20.55
N ILE A 27 -11.20 3.63 19.46
CA ILE A 27 -11.73 3.88 18.11
C ILE A 27 -13.15 3.32 17.98
N ILE A 28 -13.37 2.13 18.52
CA ILE A 28 -14.68 1.48 18.56
C ILE A 28 -15.67 2.31 19.40
N ASP A 29 -15.22 2.85 20.53
CA ASP A 29 -16.00 3.75 21.38
C ASP A 29 -16.42 5.02 20.65
N ILE A 30 -15.53 5.61 19.85
CA ILE A 30 -15.86 6.76 19.01
C ILE A 30 -17.01 6.42 18.06
N TYR A 31 -16.96 5.30 17.34
CA TYR A 31 -18.08 4.89 16.49
C TYR A 31 -19.36 4.65 17.30
N ASN A 32 -19.26 3.95 18.42
CA ASN A 32 -20.40 3.61 19.28
C ASN A 32 -21.01 4.82 20.01
N SER A 33 -20.32 5.96 20.03
CA SER A 33 -20.84 7.24 20.52
C SER A 33 -21.81 7.94 19.57
N PHE A 34 -21.97 7.43 18.34
CA PHE A 34 -22.91 7.98 17.36
C PHE A 34 -24.34 7.98 17.91
N THR A 35 -24.99 9.14 17.84
CA THR A 35 -26.33 9.37 18.39
C THR A 35 -27.44 9.22 17.35
N GLY A 36 -27.10 9.08 16.07
CA GLY A 36 -28.06 8.81 15.00
C GLY A 36 -28.43 7.33 14.88
N ALA A 37 -29.21 7.00 13.85
CA ALA A 37 -29.56 5.61 13.56
C ALA A 37 -28.35 4.83 13.07
N PHE A 38 -27.95 3.79 13.81
CA PHE A 38 -26.86 2.93 13.40
C PHE A 38 -27.18 2.19 12.09
N PRO A 39 -26.20 2.05 11.18
CA PRO A 39 -26.30 1.11 10.08
C PRO A 39 -26.70 -0.27 10.58
N ARG A 40 -27.77 -0.81 9.99
CA ARG A 40 -28.34 -2.12 10.37
C ARG A 40 -28.69 -2.23 11.86
N GLY A 41 -28.96 -1.10 12.55
CA GLY A 41 -29.29 -1.04 13.97
C GLY A 41 -28.19 -1.58 14.91
N THR A 42 -26.95 -1.69 14.44
CA THR A 42 -25.91 -2.47 15.11
C THR A 42 -24.74 -1.60 15.55
N LYS A 43 -24.41 -1.69 16.84
CA LYS A 43 -23.16 -1.15 17.42
C LYS A 43 -22.00 -2.11 17.16
N MET A 44 -20.78 -1.59 17.19
CA MET A 44 -19.58 -2.39 16.99
C MET A 44 -19.19 -3.11 18.29
N ALA A 45 -18.96 -4.42 18.22
CA ALA A 45 -18.38 -5.21 19.31
C ALA A 45 -16.84 -5.15 19.28
N TYR A 46 -16.18 -5.38 20.42
CA TYR A 46 -14.71 -5.23 20.52
C TYR A 46 -13.94 -6.36 19.86
N GLU A 47 -14.55 -7.53 19.72
CA GLU A 47 -13.98 -8.75 19.13
C GLU A 47 -14.17 -8.85 17.61
N TRP A 48 -14.85 -7.88 17.00
CA TRP A 48 -15.08 -7.87 15.56
C TRP A 48 -13.96 -7.15 14.80
N GLU A 49 -13.78 -7.56 13.55
CA GLU A 49 -12.88 -6.93 12.60
C GLU A 49 -13.17 -5.43 12.45
N TRP A 50 -12.25 -4.57 12.90
CA TRP A 50 -12.53 -3.15 13.12
C TRP A 50 -11.99 -2.21 12.04
N CYS A 51 -11.63 -2.72 10.87
CA CYS A 51 -11.17 -1.91 9.73
C CYS A 51 -12.25 -0.93 9.24
N ALA A 52 -13.47 -1.41 8.94
CA ALA A 52 -14.60 -0.57 8.53
C ALA A 52 -15.08 0.36 9.67
N CYS A 53 -15.03 -0.12 10.91
CA CYS A 53 -15.30 0.69 12.09
C CYS A 53 -14.34 1.88 12.17
N THR A 54 -13.06 1.71 11.84
CA THR A 54 -12.06 2.80 11.86
C THR A 54 -12.43 3.93 10.90
N TRP A 55 -12.83 3.61 9.66
CA TRP A 55 -13.34 4.61 8.72
C TRP A 55 -14.59 5.32 9.27
N SER A 56 -15.53 4.54 9.80
CA SER A 56 -16.78 5.07 10.34
C SER A 56 -16.57 5.96 11.58
N ALA A 57 -15.60 5.61 12.43
CA ALA A 57 -15.21 6.41 13.59
C ALA A 57 -14.67 7.80 13.17
N LEU A 58 -13.97 7.92 12.04
CA LEU A 58 -13.55 9.23 11.50
C LEU A 58 -14.77 10.09 11.17
N ALA A 59 -15.75 9.52 10.49
CA ALA A 59 -16.98 10.22 10.13
C ALA A 59 -17.78 10.66 11.37
N VAL A 60 -17.83 9.81 12.41
CA VAL A 60 -18.51 10.14 13.68
C VAL A 60 -17.76 11.24 14.44
N ALA A 61 -16.44 11.08 14.67
CA ALA A 61 -15.64 12.04 15.42
C ALA A 61 -15.64 13.44 14.80
N LEU A 62 -15.53 13.52 13.48
CA LEU A 62 -15.51 14.79 12.75
C LEU A 62 -16.91 15.34 12.46
N LYS A 63 -17.97 14.57 12.73
CA LYS A 63 -19.36 14.87 12.37
C LYS A 63 -19.55 15.00 10.84
N TYR A 64 -18.89 14.13 10.08
CA TYR A 64 -18.86 14.11 8.61
C TYR A 64 -19.82 13.09 8.00
N THR A 65 -20.76 12.53 8.78
CA THR A 65 -21.70 11.49 8.34
C THR A 65 -22.61 11.90 7.16
N ALA A 66 -22.72 13.20 6.86
CA ALA A 66 -23.44 13.67 5.68
C ALA A 66 -22.69 13.43 4.35
N ILE A 67 -21.36 13.30 4.38
CA ILE A 67 -20.52 13.09 3.19
C ILE A 67 -19.69 11.80 3.23
N MET A 68 -19.49 11.23 4.42
CA MET A 68 -18.79 9.98 4.64
C MET A 68 -19.78 8.90 5.09
N PRO A 69 -19.89 7.77 4.38
CA PRO A 69 -20.71 6.66 4.82
C PRO A 69 -20.15 6.06 6.11
N ILE A 70 -21.05 5.70 7.02
CA ILE A 70 -20.74 4.88 8.19
C ILE A 70 -21.33 3.48 8.03
N GLU A 71 -20.53 2.48 8.37
CA GLU A 71 -20.84 1.04 8.41
C GLU A 71 -19.67 0.25 9.04
N ILE A 72 -19.94 -0.93 9.59
CA ILE A 72 -18.96 -1.80 10.26
C ILE A 72 -18.61 -3.07 9.46
N SER A 73 -19.09 -3.15 8.22
CA SER A 73 -18.76 -4.19 7.24
C SER A 73 -18.26 -3.55 5.95
N CYS A 74 -17.14 -4.02 5.40
CA CYS A 74 -16.60 -3.46 4.16
C CYS A 74 -17.60 -3.58 2.99
N TYR A 75 -18.35 -4.68 2.90
CA TYR A 75 -19.35 -4.88 1.85
C TYR A 75 -20.45 -3.82 1.93
N TYR A 76 -21.10 -3.72 3.09
CA TYR A 76 -22.18 -2.76 3.28
C TYR A 76 -21.69 -1.30 3.27
N LEU A 77 -20.42 -1.05 3.59
CA LEU A 77 -19.82 0.28 3.50
C LEU A 77 -19.79 0.76 2.04
N ILE A 78 -19.50 -0.14 1.09
CA ILE A 78 -19.56 0.15 -0.34
C ILE A 78 -21.00 0.40 -0.80
N GLU A 79 -21.96 -0.43 -0.35
CA GLU A 79 -23.37 -0.22 -0.68
C GLU A 79 -23.88 1.14 -0.16
N ARG A 80 -23.45 1.56 1.02
CA ARG A 80 -23.71 2.90 1.55
C ARG A 80 -23.04 3.99 0.72
N ALA A 81 -21.78 3.82 0.33
CA ALA A 81 -21.07 4.76 -0.52
C ALA A 81 -21.77 4.96 -1.88
N LYS A 82 -22.28 3.86 -2.48
CA LYS A 82 -23.09 3.89 -3.71
C LYS A 82 -24.38 4.68 -3.51
N GLN A 83 -25.13 4.41 -2.43
CA GLN A 83 -26.36 5.14 -2.09
C GLN A 83 -26.12 6.64 -1.90
N MET A 84 -24.97 7.01 -1.36
CA MET A 84 -24.56 8.40 -1.17
C MET A 84 -23.97 9.04 -2.44
N GLY A 85 -23.76 8.28 -3.52
CA GLY A 85 -23.15 8.76 -4.76
C GLY A 85 -21.69 9.20 -4.59
N VAL A 86 -20.94 8.49 -3.73
CA VAL A 86 -19.51 8.74 -3.42
C VAL A 86 -18.67 7.47 -3.59
N TRP A 87 -19.14 6.50 -4.37
CA TRP A 87 -18.40 5.29 -4.71
C TRP A 87 -17.74 5.43 -6.08
N GLU A 88 -16.44 5.15 -6.13
CA GLU A 88 -15.63 5.10 -7.34
C GLU A 88 -15.22 3.63 -7.58
N GLU A 89 -15.90 2.96 -8.53
CA GLU A 89 -15.63 1.57 -8.94
C GLU A 89 -14.58 1.54 -10.06
N ASN A 90 -13.38 2.02 -9.76
CA ASN A 90 -12.29 2.14 -10.71
C ASN A 90 -10.96 1.89 -10.00
N ASP A 91 -10.33 0.75 -10.26
CA ASP A 91 -9.09 0.36 -9.57
C ASP A 91 -7.86 1.18 -10.04
N ALA A 92 -8.00 1.89 -11.17
CA ALA A 92 -7.00 2.80 -11.72
C ALA A 92 -7.15 4.25 -11.23
N HIS A 93 -8.17 4.57 -10.42
CA HIS A 93 -8.33 5.89 -9.81
C HIS A 93 -7.07 6.31 -9.06
N VAL A 94 -6.63 7.54 -9.28
CA VAL A 94 -5.55 8.15 -8.49
C VAL A 94 -6.21 8.83 -7.29
N PRO A 95 -6.12 8.24 -6.08
CA PRO A 95 -6.87 8.76 -4.96
C PRO A 95 -6.35 10.12 -4.51
N LYS A 96 -7.23 10.87 -3.85
CA LYS A 96 -6.89 12.07 -3.10
C LYS A 96 -6.83 11.76 -1.60
N LEU A 97 -6.16 12.64 -0.86
CA LEU A 97 -6.08 12.53 0.59
C LEU A 97 -7.48 12.59 1.23
N GLY A 98 -7.69 11.78 2.27
CA GLY A 98 -8.98 11.66 2.96
C GLY A 98 -10.02 10.77 2.24
N GLU A 99 -9.68 10.15 1.12
CA GLU A 99 -10.52 9.12 0.50
C GLU A 99 -10.32 7.76 1.19
N ALA A 100 -11.29 6.85 1.06
CA ALA A 100 -11.10 5.47 1.47
C ALA A 100 -10.63 4.63 0.29
N THR A 101 -9.77 3.65 0.53
CA THR A 101 -9.47 2.57 -0.41
C THR A 101 -10.00 1.27 0.15
N LEU A 102 -10.82 0.57 -0.63
CA LEU A 102 -11.35 -0.74 -0.32
C LEU A 102 -10.54 -1.79 -1.07
N TYR A 103 -10.33 -2.94 -0.44
CA TYR A 103 -9.49 -4.01 -0.99
C TYR A 103 -10.25 -5.31 -1.20
N ASP A 104 -9.97 -5.97 -2.31
CA ASP A 104 -10.24 -7.39 -2.51
C ASP A 104 -9.00 -8.08 -3.09
N TRP A 105 -8.31 -8.85 -2.24
CA TRP A 105 -7.08 -9.58 -2.59
C TRP A 105 -7.31 -10.78 -3.54
N GLN A 106 -8.56 -11.11 -3.89
CA GLN A 106 -8.91 -12.20 -4.81
C GLN A 106 -9.33 -11.69 -6.18
N ASP A 107 -8.77 -10.58 -6.62
CA ASP A 107 -8.99 -10.09 -7.97
C ASP A 107 -8.65 -11.15 -9.03
N ASN A 108 -9.57 -11.31 -9.99
CA ASN A 108 -9.40 -12.17 -11.14
C ASN A 108 -8.49 -11.55 -12.22
N GLY A 109 -8.21 -10.25 -12.10
CA GLY A 109 -7.33 -9.50 -12.98
C GLY A 109 -8.00 -9.01 -14.28
N VAL A 110 -9.32 -9.15 -14.43
CA VAL A 110 -10.09 -8.78 -15.62
C VAL A 110 -11.02 -7.62 -15.30
N GLY A 111 -10.81 -6.49 -15.98
CA GLY A 111 -11.58 -5.27 -15.75
C GLY A 111 -11.30 -4.64 -14.39
N ASP A 112 -12.24 -3.83 -13.92
CA ASP A 112 -12.23 -3.33 -12.55
C ASP A 112 -12.59 -4.46 -11.57
N ASN A 113 -11.95 -4.46 -10.41
CA ASN A 113 -12.23 -5.44 -9.38
C ASN A 113 -13.61 -5.21 -8.74
N THR A 114 -14.57 -6.09 -9.03
CA THR A 114 -15.93 -6.03 -8.49
C THR A 114 -16.20 -7.05 -7.38
N GLY A 115 -15.16 -7.66 -6.82
CA GLY A 115 -15.29 -8.74 -5.84
C GLY A 115 -15.63 -8.28 -4.41
N THR A 116 -15.67 -9.25 -3.49
CA THR A 116 -16.09 -9.02 -2.10
C THR A 116 -14.98 -8.31 -1.32
N PRO A 117 -15.23 -7.09 -0.80
CA PRO A 117 -14.19 -6.34 -0.12
C PRO A 117 -13.85 -6.99 1.23
N ARG A 118 -12.56 -7.02 1.55
CA ARG A 118 -12.02 -7.60 2.79
C ARG A 118 -11.46 -6.59 3.77
N HIS A 119 -11.12 -5.39 3.30
CA HIS A 119 -10.45 -4.41 4.13
C HIS A 119 -10.64 -2.99 3.59
N VAL A 120 -10.43 -1.99 4.44
CA VAL A 120 -10.48 -0.57 4.09
C VAL A 120 -9.37 0.21 4.78
N GLY A 121 -8.81 1.19 4.08
CA GLY A 121 -7.85 2.16 4.63
C GLY A 121 -8.18 3.58 4.19
N THR A 122 -7.70 4.56 4.95
CA THR A 122 -7.84 5.99 4.62
C THR A 122 -6.57 6.48 3.92
N VAL A 123 -6.69 7.12 2.76
CA VAL A 123 -5.56 7.64 1.98
C VAL A 123 -4.94 8.85 2.69
N THR A 124 -3.67 8.72 3.07
CA THR A 124 -2.92 9.72 3.86
C THR A 124 -1.66 10.25 3.16
N TYR A 125 -1.24 9.63 2.06
CA TYR A 125 -0.17 10.14 1.20
C TYR A 125 -0.34 9.65 -0.23
N VAL A 126 0.00 10.47 -1.22
CA VAL A 126 -0.05 10.10 -2.64
C VAL A 126 1.24 10.55 -3.31
N ASN A 127 1.90 9.63 -4.03
CA ASN A 127 3.04 9.92 -4.87
C ASN A 127 2.82 9.29 -6.24
N GLN A 128 2.09 10.03 -7.07
CA GLN A 128 1.72 9.62 -8.41
C GLN A 128 2.94 9.38 -9.29
N ALA A 129 3.97 10.24 -9.20
CA ALA A 129 5.21 10.11 -9.97
C ALA A 129 5.96 8.80 -9.69
N ALA A 130 5.89 8.30 -8.45
CA ALA A 130 6.47 7.03 -8.07
C ALA A 130 5.48 5.85 -8.14
N GLY A 131 4.24 6.08 -8.60
CA GLY A 131 3.26 5.03 -8.83
C GLY A 131 2.65 4.41 -7.56
N TYR A 132 2.51 5.16 -6.46
CA TYR A 132 1.90 4.63 -5.23
C TYR A 132 1.18 5.69 -4.40
N PHE A 133 0.37 5.21 -3.47
CA PHE A 133 -0.18 5.98 -2.36
C PHE A 133 0.00 5.20 -1.06
N VAL A 134 -0.30 5.83 0.07
CA VAL A 134 -0.27 5.21 1.39
C VAL A 134 -1.61 5.42 2.03
N VAL A 135 -2.08 4.37 2.69
CA VAL A 135 -3.25 4.45 3.55
C VAL A 135 -2.86 4.22 4.99
N THR A 136 -3.63 4.78 5.91
CA THR A 136 -3.65 4.40 7.32
C THR A 136 -4.87 3.51 7.54
N GLU A 137 -4.63 2.28 7.99
CA GLU A 137 -5.62 1.22 8.17
C GLU A 137 -5.75 0.89 9.64
N GLY A 138 -6.99 0.74 10.13
CA GLY A 138 -7.26 0.05 11.38
C GLY A 138 -7.41 -1.45 11.15
N ASN A 139 -7.16 -2.23 12.19
CA ASN A 139 -7.07 -3.69 12.14
C ASN A 139 -6.12 -4.25 11.06
N TYR A 140 -5.04 -3.54 10.74
CA TYR A 140 -4.02 -4.10 9.87
C TYR A 140 -3.03 -4.89 10.74
N SER A 141 -3.20 -6.21 10.77
CA SER A 141 -2.56 -7.11 11.76
C SER A 141 -2.74 -6.54 13.17
N ASP A 142 -4.01 -6.42 13.57
CA ASP A 142 -4.43 -6.13 14.95
C ASP A 142 -3.96 -4.75 15.45
N SER A 143 -3.69 -3.81 14.53
CA SER A 143 -3.16 -2.48 14.83
C SER A 143 -3.55 -1.42 13.80
N VAL A 144 -3.47 -0.16 14.20
CA VAL A 144 -3.49 0.99 13.27
C VAL A 144 -2.09 1.22 12.73
N LYS A 145 -1.91 1.01 11.42
CA LYS A 145 -0.61 1.25 10.77
C LYS A 145 -0.76 1.64 9.30
N LYS A 146 0.37 2.02 8.71
CA LYS A 146 0.43 2.46 7.31
C LYS A 146 0.63 1.28 6.36
N ARG A 147 -0.07 1.27 5.24
CA ARG A 147 0.18 0.38 4.09
C ARG A 147 0.54 1.20 2.87
N THR A 148 1.63 0.82 2.19
CA THR A 148 1.94 1.35 0.85
C THR A 148 1.18 0.54 -0.20
N VAL A 149 0.40 1.24 -1.01
CA VAL A 149 -0.44 0.68 -2.06
C VAL A 149 0.06 1.17 -3.40
N SER A 150 0.32 0.26 -4.33
CA SER A 150 0.65 0.66 -5.70
C SER A 150 -0.59 1.23 -6.39
N LEU A 151 -0.40 2.30 -7.16
CA LEU A 151 -1.45 2.78 -8.06
C LEU A 151 -1.79 1.67 -9.05
N ASN A 152 -3.09 1.48 -9.30
CA ASN A 152 -3.59 0.42 -10.17
C ASN A 152 -3.20 -1.00 -9.70
N GLY A 153 -3.09 -1.19 -8.38
CA GLY A 153 -2.89 -2.50 -7.78
C GLY A 153 -4.16 -3.35 -7.92
N ARG A 154 -4.02 -4.59 -8.36
CA ARG A 154 -5.17 -5.46 -8.67
C ARG A 154 -6.03 -5.85 -7.48
N TYR A 155 -5.46 -5.71 -6.29
CA TYR A 155 -6.17 -5.91 -5.04
C TYR A 155 -7.03 -4.72 -4.58
N ILE A 156 -7.02 -3.61 -5.32
CA ILE A 156 -7.89 -2.47 -5.05
C ILE A 156 -9.28 -2.81 -5.59
N ARG A 157 -10.29 -2.81 -4.72
CA ARG A 157 -11.68 -2.93 -5.14
C ARG A 157 -12.17 -1.56 -5.66
N GLY A 158 -11.93 -0.50 -4.90
CA GLY A 158 -12.36 0.84 -5.31
C GLY A 158 -12.22 1.83 -4.19
N PHE A 159 -12.85 2.99 -4.35
CA PHE A 159 -12.65 4.10 -3.45
C PHE A 159 -13.96 4.71 -2.98
N ILE A 160 -13.93 5.22 -1.75
CA ILE A 160 -14.97 6.12 -1.25
C ILE A 160 -14.42 7.53 -1.41
N THR A 161 -15.14 8.38 -2.13
CA THR A 161 -14.74 9.73 -2.53
C THR A 161 -15.68 10.79 -1.92
N PRO A 162 -15.59 11.07 -0.60
CA PRO A 162 -16.46 12.06 0.03
C PRO A 162 -16.35 13.44 -0.63
N LYS A 163 -17.48 14.16 -0.68
CA LYS A 163 -17.57 15.51 -1.24
C LYS A 163 -17.10 16.54 -0.21
N TYR A 164 -15.79 16.72 -0.10
CA TYR A 164 -15.18 17.74 0.76
C TYR A 164 -15.36 19.15 0.19
N ASP A 165 -15.31 20.17 1.06
CA ASP A 165 -15.47 21.57 0.64
C ASP A 165 -14.22 22.13 -0.05
N SER A 166 -13.08 21.45 0.09
CA SER A 166 -11.84 21.79 -0.61
C SER A 166 -11.00 20.55 -0.89
N ASP A 167 -10.25 20.61 -1.99
CA ASP A 167 -9.24 19.61 -2.34
C ASP A 167 -7.87 19.90 -1.70
N GLN A 168 -7.76 20.96 -0.90
CA GLN A 168 -6.53 21.29 -0.18
C GLN A 168 -6.30 20.29 0.96
N ALA A 169 -5.38 19.37 0.72
CA ALA A 169 -4.75 18.58 1.76
C ALA A 169 -3.31 18.32 1.35
N GLU A 170 -2.44 18.37 2.33
CA GLU A 170 -1.03 18.07 2.18
C GLU A 170 -0.70 16.89 3.07
N SER A 171 -0.02 15.92 2.50
CA SER A 171 0.63 14.89 3.28
C SER A 171 1.86 15.52 3.92
N LYS A 172 1.68 16.16 5.08
CA LYS A 172 2.81 16.76 5.78
C LYS A 172 3.73 15.64 6.23
N PRO A 173 5.04 15.68 5.93
CA PRO A 173 6.00 14.92 6.70
C PRO A 173 5.93 15.50 8.11
N VAL A 174 5.11 14.89 8.97
CA VAL A 174 5.07 15.23 10.38
C VAL A 174 6.35 14.63 10.96
N ASN A 175 7.49 15.29 10.71
CA ASN A 175 8.81 14.95 11.27
C ASN A 175 8.87 15.32 12.76
N THR A 176 7.78 15.03 13.48
CA THR A 176 7.68 15.20 14.91
C THR A 176 8.49 14.09 15.56
N PRO A 177 9.46 14.43 16.44
CA PRO A 177 10.22 13.44 17.20
C PRO A 177 9.31 12.53 18.04
N GLY A 178 9.81 11.35 18.40
CA GLY A 178 9.13 10.43 19.33
C GLY A 178 8.22 9.39 18.69
N LYS A 179 8.02 9.40 17.37
CA LYS A 179 7.41 8.27 16.63
C LYS A 179 8.28 7.02 16.72
N SER A 180 7.67 5.84 16.65
CA SER A 180 8.38 4.56 16.63
C SER A 180 9.25 4.39 15.38
N VAL A 181 10.31 3.58 15.48
CA VAL A 181 11.18 3.20 14.35
C VAL A 181 10.38 2.64 13.17
N SER A 182 9.37 1.80 13.46
CA SER A 182 8.49 1.23 12.43
C SER A 182 7.69 2.30 11.70
N THR A 183 7.08 3.25 12.44
CA THR A 183 6.32 4.35 11.83
C THR A 183 7.22 5.19 10.90
N VAL A 184 8.41 5.57 11.37
CA VAL A 184 9.35 6.36 10.57
C VAL A 184 9.85 5.58 9.35
N ALA A 185 10.08 4.27 9.47
CA ALA A 185 10.46 3.42 8.34
C ALA A 185 9.37 3.39 7.25
N HIS A 186 8.09 3.30 7.63
CA HIS A 186 6.97 3.41 6.68
C HIS A 186 6.91 4.77 5.98
N GLU A 187 7.16 5.87 6.71
CA GLU A 187 7.24 7.21 6.12
C GLU A 187 8.42 7.36 5.17
N VAL A 188 9.55 6.71 5.47
CA VAL A 188 10.71 6.64 4.58
C VAL A 188 10.40 5.86 3.30
N ILE A 189 9.66 4.75 3.39
CA ILE A 189 9.17 3.98 2.24
C ILE A 189 8.22 4.83 1.39
N ALA A 190 7.40 5.65 2.07
CA ALA A 190 6.52 6.64 1.47
C ALA A 190 7.23 7.89 0.95
N GLY A 191 8.57 7.96 1.00
CA GLY A 191 9.33 9.09 0.45
C GLY A 191 9.18 10.41 1.22
N GLN A 192 8.51 10.41 2.38
CA GLN A 192 8.24 11.62 3.18
C GLN A 192 9.50 12.24 3.79
N TRP A 193 10.57 11.45 3.89
CA TRP A 193 11.86 11.88 4.43
C TRP A 193 12.88 12.24 3.33
N GLY A 194 12.46 12.47 2.09
CA GLY A 194 13.37 12.75 0.98
C GLY A 194 14.23 11.54 0.59
N ASN A 195 15.37 11.77 -0.09
CA ASN A 195 16.21 10.70 -0.65
C ASN A 195 17.70 10.90 -0.30
N GLY A 196 18.45 9.79 -0.29
CA GLY A 196 19.91 9.80 -0.09
C GLY A 196 20.35 10.51 1.18
N GLU A 197 21.30 11.43 1.04
CA GLU A 197 21.88 12.21 2.14
C GLU A 197 20.88 13.16 2.79
N ALA A 198 19.99 13.77 2.01
CA ALA A 198 18.93 14.63 2.56
C ALA A 198 18.04 13.88 3.56
N ARG A 199 17.76 12.59 3.27
CA ARG A 199 17.04 11.71 4.19
C ARG A 199 17.79 11.44 5.47
N ARG A 200 19.09 11.11 5.38
CA ARG A 200 19.91 10.84 6.55
C ARG A 200 19.93 12.05 7.48
N LYS A 201 20.17 13.25 6.92
CA LYS A 201 20.15 14.52 7.67
C LYS A 201 18.81 14.79 8.33
N ALA A 202 17.70 14.63 7.60
CA ALA A 202 16.36 14.82 8.16
C ALA A 202 16.09 13.87 9.34
N LEU A 203 16.41 12.59 9.19
CA LEU A 203 16.24 11.59 10.25
C LEU A 203 17.05 11.94 11.50
N SER A 204 18.34 12.26 11.34
CA SER A 204 19.21 12.63 12.45
C SER A 204 18.76 13.93 13.14
N ALA A 205 18.29 14.93 12.39
CA ALA A 205 17.76 16.17 12.95
C ALA A 205 16.49 15.94 13.79
N SER A 206 15.71 14.90 13.48
CA SER A 206 14.56 14.47 14.26
C SER A 206 14.89 13.47 15.38
N GLY A 207 16.18 13.19 15.63
CA GLY A 207 16.64 12.32 16.73
C GLY A 207 16.66 10.83 16.41
N TYR A 208 16.52 10.44 15.13
CA TYR A 208 16.57 9.03 14.72
C TYR A 208 17.96 8.63 14.23
N ASP A 209 18.36 7.39 14.54
CA ASP A 209 19.51 6.74 13.89
C ASP A 209 19.12 6.31 12.46
N PRO A 210 19.72 6.90 11.40
CA PRO A 210 19.40 6.56 10.02
C PRO A 210 19.66 5.09 9.67
N ASP A 211 20.61 4.43 10.32
CA ASP A 211 20.97 3.04 10.02
C ASP A 211 19.97 2.06 10.64
N THR A 212 19.50 2.34 11.87
CA THR A 212 18.36 1.63 12.47
C THR A 212 17.10 1.75 11.61
N ILE A 213 16.75 2.96 11.16
CA ILE A 213 15.61 3.17 10.26
C ILE A 213 15.81 2.41 8.93
N ARG A 214 17.03 2.42 8.37
CA ARG A 214 17.33 1.71 7.13
C ARG A 214 17.16 0.20 7.27
N LYS A 215 17.61 -0.39 8.37
CA LYS A 215 17.42 -1.82 8.67
C LYS A 215 15.94 -2.17 8.72
N GLU A 216 15.14 -1.34 9.38
CA GLU A 216 13.69 -1.56 9.45
C GLU A 216 13.00 -1.43 8.08
N VAL A 217 13.37 -0.43 7.28
CA VAL A 217 12.90 -0.31 5.89
C VAL A 217 13.21 -1.57 5.08
N ASN A 218 14.43 -2.10 5.20
CA ASN A 218 14.83 -3.32 4.50
C ASN A 218 14.06 -4.54 5.00
N ARG A 219 13.81 -4.64 6.30
CA ARG A 219 12.98 -5.71 6.89
C ARG A 219 11.56 -5.66 6.35
N ILE A 220 10.92 -4.49 6.32
CA ILE A 220 9.56 -4.30 5.80
C ILE A 220 9.48 -4.66 4.32
N LEU A 221 10.42 -4.19 3.49
CA LEU A 221 10.35 -4.37 2.05
C LEU A 221 10.82 -5.74 1.56
N ASN A 222 11.82 -6.33 2.22
CA ASN A 222 12.53 -7.49 1.70
C ASN A 222 12.51 -8.70 2.65
N GLY A 223 12.11 -8.55 3.91
CA GLY A 223 12.22 -9.62 4.93
C GLY A 223 11.36 -10.86 4.69
N SER A 224 10.42 -10.80 3.74
CA SER A 224 9.60 -11.95 3.32
C SER A 224 9.89 -12.41 1.89
N ALA A 225 10.90 -11.82 1.23
CA ALA A 225 11.29 -12.22 -0.11
C ALA A 225 11.95 -13.60 -0.06
N ALA A 226 11.58 -14.49 -0.97
CA ALA A 226 12.29 -15.75 -1.12
C ALA A 226 13.75 -15.49 -1.55
N THR A 227 14.69 -16.22 -0.98
CA THR A 227 16.12 -16.11 -1.31
C THR A 227 16.67 -17.47 -1.71
N THR A 228 17.67 -17.46 -2.58
CA THR A 228 18.42 -18.65 -2.97
C THR A 228 19.90 -18.27 -3.13
N ALA A 229 20.81 -19.20 -2.90
CA ALA A 229 22.24 -18.90 -2.77
C ALA A 229 23.03 -19.04 -4.09
N LYS A 230 22.44 -19.64 -5.12
CA LYS A 230 23.13 -19.97 -6.37
C LYS A 230 22.36 -19.49 -7.59
N PRO A 231 23.06 -19.08 -8.68
CA PRO A 231 22.41 -18.81 -9.94
C PRO A 231 21.60 -20.02 -10.39
N GLN A 232 20.38 -19.76 -10.86
CA GLN A 232 19.42 -20.79 -11.18
C GLN A 232 19.41 -21.06 -12.69
N PRO A 233 19.33 -22.34 -13.13
CA PRO A 233 19.22 -22.67 -14.54
C PRO A 233 17.85 -22.24 -15.09
N ALA A 234 17.77 -21.97 -16.39
CA ALA A 234 16.54 -21.44 -17.01
C ALA A 234 15.44 -22.51 -17.18
N ASP A 235 15.80 -23.79 -17.23
CA ASP A 235 14.98 -24.94 -17.60
C ASP A 235 14.50 -25.75 -16.38
N GLN A 236 13.98 -25.06 -15.36
CA GLN A 236 13.40 -25.71 -14.18
C GLN A 236 11.91 -26.05 -14.37
N THR A 237 11.50 -27.21 -13.84
CA THR A 237 10.08 -27.55 -13.70
C THR A 237 9.39 -26.59 -12.74
N ILE A 238 8.26 -26.01 -13.17
CA ILE A 238 7.49 -25.06 -12.36
C ILE A 238 6.48 -25.82 -11.50
N SER A 239 6.57 -25.65 -10.18
CA SER A 239 5.66 -26.22 -9.18
C SER A 239 4.63 -25.22 -8.65
N LYS A 240 4.94 -23.92 -8.74
CA LYS A 240 4.12 -22.81 -8.23
C LYS A 240 4.51 -21.52 -8.95
N THR A 241 3.53 -20.62 -9.12
CA THR A 241 3.77 -19.25 -9.62
C THR A 241 3.44 -18.22 -8.54
N VAL A 242 4.32 -17.23 -8.37
CA VAL A 242 4.15 -16.04 -7.54
C VAL A 242 4.19 -14.83 -8.46
N LYS A 243 3.03 -14.23 -8.70
CA LYS A 243 2.88 -13.09 -9.60
C LYS A 243 2.72 -11.79 -8.81
N SER A 244 3.36 -10.75 -9.29
CA SER A 244 3.13 -9.37 -8.85
C SER A 244 1.65 -9.03 -8.98
N THR A 245 1.12 -8.35 -7.98
CA THR A 245 -0.26 -7.88 -7.96
C THR A 245 -0.43 -6.50 -8.61
N CYS A 246 0.59 -6.01 -9.33
CA CYS A 246 0.55 -4.76 -10.07
C CYS A 246 0.78 -5.04 -11.55
N TYR A 247 0.14 -4.26 -12.43
CA TYR A 247 0.35 -4.41 -13.86
C TYR A 247 1.51 -3.60 -14.39
N ALA A 248 2.14 -4.17 -15.43
CA ALA A 248 2.97 -3.40 -16.33
C ALA A 248 2.05 -2.52 -17.18
N ARG A 249 2.33 -1.23 -17.19
CA ARG A 249 1.53 -0.19 -17.84
C ARG A 249 2.13 0.23 -19.17
N GLU A 250 3.38 -0.15 -19.42
CA GLU A 250 4.13 0.23 -20.61
C GLU A 250 4.62 -1.01 -21.35
N TYR A 251 4.76 -0.88 -22.67
CA TYR A 251 5.27 -1.93 -23.55
C TYR A 251 6.25 -1.35 -24.56
N ASP A 252 7.40 -2.01 -24.70
CA ASP A 252 8.39 -1.74 -25.74
C ASP A 252 8.97 -3.08 -26.22
N LYS A 253 8.64 -3.46 -27.46
CA LYS A 253 9.11 -4.72 -28.07
C LYS A 253 10.64 -4.82 -28.09
N LYS A 254 11.38 -3.71 -28.10
CA LYS A 254 12.85 -3.71 -28.07
C LYS A 254 13.42 -4.16 -26.72
N LEU A 255 12.60 -4.16 -25.67
CA LEU A 255 12.96 -4.67 -24.34
C LEU A 255 12.59 -6.15 -24.15
N ALA A 256 12.00 -6.79 -25.16
CA ALA A 256 11.72 -8.22 -25.11
C ALA A 256 13.01 -9.01 -25.33
N GLY A 257 13.26 -10.00 -24.46
CA GLY A 257 14.44 -10.84 -24.57
C GLY A 257 14.89 -11.45 -23.25
N SER A 258 16.05 -12.09 -23.29
CA SER A 258 16.71 -12.68 -22.14
C SER A 258 17.75 -11.71 -21.58
N TYR A 259 17.81 -11.63 -20.25
CA TYR A 259 18.77 -10.80 -19.53
C TYR A 259 19.52 -11.64 -18.50
N VAL A 260 20.70 -11.17 -18.09
CA VAL A 260 21.46 -11.71 -16.96
C VAL A 260 21.55 -10.66 -15.88
N THR A 261 21.28 -11.05 -14.63
CA THR A 261 21.44 -10.18 -13.47
C THR A 261 22.92 -9.86 -13.23
N THR A 262 23.26 -8.58 -13.05
CA THR A 262 24.65 -8.13 -12.81
C THR A 262 25.02 -8.04 -11.33
N ALA A 263 24.03 -8.16 -10.44
CA ALA A 263 24.13 -8.21 -9.00
C ALA A 263 22.97 -9.05 -8.43
N ASP A 264 22.98 -9.33 -7.13
CA ASP A 264 21.80 -9.85 -6.45
C ASP A 264 20.68 -8.82 -6.58
N LEU A 265 19.56 -9.25 -7.14
CA LEU A 265 18.54 -8.36 -7.67
C LEU A 265 17.16 -8.76 -7.17
N TYR A 266 16.50 -7.86 -6.44
CA TYR A 266 15.12 -8.08 -6.05
C TYR A 266 14.16 -8.01 -7.24
N CYS A 267 13.32 -9.03 -7.36
CA CYS A 267 12.07 -8.99 -8.11
C CYS A 267 10.98 -8.44 -7.20
N ARG A 268 10.34 -7.34 -7.60
CA ARG A 268 9.43 -6.57 -6.75
C ARG A 268 7.99 -6.63 -7.25
N ASN A 269 7.06 -6.34 -6.35
CA ASN A 269 5.64 -6.32 -6.64
C ASN A 269 5.23 -5.18 -7.59
N ASP A 270 6.04 -4.15 -7.77
CA ASP A 270 5.86 -3.06 -8.75
C ASP A 270 7.21 -2.38 -9.00
N ALA A 271 7.28 -1.44 -9.95
CA ALA A 271 8.45 -0.62 -10.20
C ALA A 271 8.81 0.27 -9.01
N GLY A 272 10.07 0.21 -8.58
CA GLY A 272 10.63 1.09 -7.56
C GLY A 272 11.24 0.34 -6.38
N LYS A 273 12.30 0.91 -5.80
CA LYS A 273 13.02 0.32 -4.66
C LYS A 273 12.19 0.27 -3.37
N ASN A 274 11.11 1.03 -3.30
CA ASN A 274 10.19 1.11 -2.16
C ASN A 274 9.02 0.12 -2.27
N LYS A 275 9.04 -0.78 -3.25
CA LYS A 275 8.01 -1.81 -3.44
C LYS A 275 8.46 -3.11 -2.79
N LYS A 276 7.52 -3.86 -2.21
CA LYS A 276 7.80 -5.15 -1.55
C LYS A 276 8.46 -6.12 -2.53
N ALA A 277 9.51 -6.80 -2.09
CA ALA A 277 10.17 -7.84 -2.87
C ALA A 277 9.40 -9.18 -2.79
N LEU A 278 9.30 -9.85 -3.93
CA LEU A 278 8.75 -11.20 -4.07
C LEU A 278 9.86 -12.24 -3.84
N CYS A 279 11.02 -12.00 -4.47
CA CYS A 279 12.22 -12.82 -4.32
C CYS A 279 13.49 -11.98 -4.53
N CYS A 280 14.63 -12.52 -4.10
CA CYS A 280 15.97 -12.04 -4.42
C CYS A 280 16.61 -12.99 -5.42
N ILE A 281 16.91 -12.48 -6.62
CA ILE A 281 17.50 -13.23 -7.73
C ILE A 281 19.03 -13.13 -7.64
N PRO A 282 19.78 -14.24 -7.54
CA PRO A 282 21.23 -14.19 -7.46
C PRO A 282 21.85 -13.57 -8.72
N LYS A 283 23.00 -12.91 -8.56
CA LYS A 283 23.84 -12.45 -9.67
C LYS A 283 24.13 -13.58 -10.66
N GLY A 284 24.08 -13.30 -11.96
CA GLY A 284 24.35 -14.27 -13.02
C GLY A 284 23.14 -15.12 -13.42
N THR A 285 22.00 -14.95 -12.76
CA THR A 285 20.76 -15.67 -13.10
C THR A 285 20.16 -15.08 -14.38
N THR A 286 19.65 -15.96 -15.24
CA THR A 286 18.93 -15.54 -16.45
C THR A 286 17.48 -15.22 -16.11
N VAL A 287 16.98 -14.10 -16.62
CA VAL A 287 15.57 -13.69 -16.50
C VAL A 287 15.04 -13.35 -17.89
N HIS A 288 13.72 -13.43 -18.07
CA HIS A 288 13.08 -13.10 -19.33
C HIS A 288 12.16 -11.90 -19.17
N ASN A 289 12.13 -11.02 -20.16
CA ASN A 289 11.13 -9.96 -20.27
C ASN A 289 10.43 -10.09 -21.62
N TYR A 290 9.12 -9.88 -21.65
CA TYR A 290 8.31 -9.91 -22.87
C TYR A 290 8.06 -8.51 -23.47
N GLY A 291 8.83 -7.51 -23.04
CA GLY A 291 8.73 -6.12 -23.48
C GLY A 291 7.91 -5.23 -22.55
N TYR A 292 7.32 -5.80 -21.50
CA TYR A 292 6.50 -5.07 -20.54
C TYR A 292 7.36 -4.43 -19.44
N TYR A 293 7.01 -3.22 -19.03
CA TYR A 293 7.73 -2.51 -17.97
C TYR A 293 6.86 -1.46 -17.29
N ASN A 294 7.39 -0.90 -16.20
CA ASN A 294 6.91 0.31 -15.57
C ASN A 294 8.09 1.26 -15.31
N THR A 295 7.87 2.56 -15.37
CA THR A 295 8.89 3.56 -15.00
C THR A 295 8.71 4.00 -13.54
N SER A 296 9.81 4.10 -12.79
CA SER A 296 9.83 4.68 -11.45
C SER A 296 11.10 5.50 -11.27
N ASN A 297 10.95 6.77 -10.89
CA ASN A 297 12.06 7.74 -10.76
C ASN A 297 12.97 7.77 -12.00
N GLY A 298 12.39 7.82 -13.19
CA GLY A 298 13.12 7.86 -14.47
C GLY A 298 13.84 6.57 -14.87
N THR A 299 13.77 5.52 -14.06
CA THR A 299 14.36 4.20 -14.36
C THR A 299 13.28 3.24 -14.82
N ARG A 300 13.53 2.50 -15.91
CA ARG A 300 12.64 1.41 -16.35
C ARG A 300 12.83 0.18 -15.46
N TRP A 301 11.73 -0.41 -15.03
CA TRP A 301 11.68 -1.68 -14.31
C TRP A 301 10.97 -2.69 -15.19
N LEU A 302 11.73 -3.68 -15.67
CA LEU A 302 11.23 -4.70 -16.58
C LEU A 302 10.32 -5.66 -15.82
N TYR A 303 9.21 -6.05 -16.44
CA TYR A 303 8.31 -7.08 -15.93
C TYR A 303 8.85 -8.45 -16.31
N ILE A 304 9.70 -8.98 -15.44
CA ILE A 304 10.48 -10.18 -15.68
C ILE A 304 9.78 -11.45 -15.18
N THR A 305 10.11 -12.56 -15.82
CA THR A 305 9.86 -13.91 -15.32
C THR A 305 11.18 -14.60 -14.98
N VAL A 306 11.20 -15.34 -13.87
CA VAL A 306 12.34 -16.14 -13.42
C VAL A 306 11.87 -17.30 -12.57
N THR A 307 12.48 -18.47 -12.72
CA THR A 307 12.21 -19.63 -11.84
C THR A 307 13.35 -19.79 -10.84
N LEU A 308 13.02 -19.83 -9.54
CA LEU A 308 13.97 -20.08 -8.47
C LEU A 308 13.50 -21.28 -7.66
N ASP A 309 14.33 -22.33 -7.60
CA ASP A 309 14.05 -23.55 -6.85
C ASP A 309 12.65 -24.13 -7.16
N GLY A 310 12.30 -24.15 -8.45
CA GLY A 310 11.02 -24.65 -8.96
C GLY A 310 9.80 -23.73 -8.75
N VAL A 311 9.97 -22.52 -8.23
CA VAL A 311 8.91 -21.50 -8.11
C VAL A 311 9.13 -20.41 -9.15
N GLU A 312 8.14 -20.18 -10.01
CA GLU A 312 8.14 -19.08 -10.96
C GLU A 312 7.77 -17.77 -10.25
N TYR A 313 8.57 -16.74 -10.44
CA TYR A 313 8.32 -15.38 -10.00
C TYR A 313 8.12 -14.49 -11.20
N ILE A 314 7.01 -13.74 -11.19
CA ILE A 314 6.69 -12.76 -12.21
C ILE A 314 6.56 -11.40 -11.53
N GLY A 315 7.43 -10.45 -11.85
CA GLY A 315 7.43 -9.15 -11.17
C GLY A 315 8.43 -8.17 -11.77
N PHE A 316 8.77 -7.13 -11.03
CA PHE A 316 9.52 -6.00 -11.57
C PHE A 316 10.95 -5.94 -11.06
N SER A 317 11.91 -5.82 -11.96
CA SER A 317 13.31 -5.57 -11.62
C SER A 317 13.89 -4.42 -12.42
N SER A 318 14.74 -3.62 -11.78
CA SER A 318 15.35 -2.44 -12.42
C SER A 318 16.25 -2.87 -13.58
N ILE A 319 16.07 -2.24 -14.73
CA ILE A 319 16.92 -2.47 -15.92
C ILE A 319 18.39 -2.15 -15.65
N SER A 320 18.70 -1.29 -14.67
CA SER A 320 20.08 -0.93 -14.30
C SER A 320 20.94 -2.11 -13.86
N TYR A 321 20.33 -3.24 -13.49
CA TYR A 321 21.02 -4.45 -13.05
C TYR A 321 20.79 -5.65 -13.99
N LEU A 322 20.32 -5.37 -15.21
CA LEU A 322 20.02 -6.38 -16.22
C LEU A 322 20.85 -6.11 -17.48
N LYS A 323 21.68 -7.08 -17.86
CA LYS A 323 22.43 -7.04 -19.12
C LYS A 323 21.74 -7.94 -20.14
N ALA A 324 21.35 -7.38 -21.28
CA ALA A 324 20.79 -8.17 -22.38
C ALA A 324 21.78 -9.27 -22.82
N LYS A 325 21.26 -10.46 -23.10
CA LYS A 325 22.02 -11.55 -23.72
C LYS A 325 22.13 -11.36 -25.23
#